data_AF-A0ABD3WG83-F1
#
_entry.id   AF-A0ABD3WG83-F1
#
_cell.length_a   1.000
_cell.length_b   1.000
_cell.length_c   1.000
_cell.angle_alpha   90.00
_cell.angle_beta   90.00
_cell.angle_gamma   90.00
#
_symmetry.space_group_name_H-M   'P 1'
#
loop_
_entity.id
_entity.type
_entity.pdbx_description
1 polymer ?
#
loop_
_entity_poly.entity_id
_entity_poly.type
_entity_poly.pdbx_seq_one_letter_code
_entity_poly.pdbx_strand_id
1 'polypeptide(L)'
;MLAADGTKIGINIRHSTVVAIETPTNDFTVDPCHRRNERAFISFAQGDHDSNGKSQSRNHLLYLSKRVLGTLDSADEIPLEEETKRNDILLQHVDRGFQPLLNIFMRNGCCNRVLRKLAVLFTLLSSNHSISSIIPHRFVDDFKSILNLIRKNSNFDTNVINRVAKFSPEIRDVLFAVKNSDICSATLEFFDHLASRVKQLFSNCKEPDQINPQPGSYNPAKFGRAYYFTPHGNHLREILKYTMDKISHNSTYDDEPARAEEKCNKKYPEVGRKGTTYLFLWFDPQHYGHCYGYHMIPGHEGRKDPACSAYAYMENAPEEIFYDFSCQLEEYCLNREPGFWKNTSFFHDTFHGFSHKCPPVYKSSRLMLLKKINTEICEQTNAFLQHIKYSARAMGMAKFNHYLQFFMHQWSQKKKQNFCKKCTLAFSYVG
;
A
#
# COMPACT_ATOMS: atom_id res chain seq x y z
N MET A 1 -12.22 2.58 -4.44
CA MET A 1 -11.84 2.45 -3.02
C MET A 1 -12.39 1.18 -2.42
N LEU A 2 -11.56 0.40 -1.72
CA LEU A 2 -11.99 -0.74 -0.91
C LEU A 2 -11.30 -0.73 0.44
N ALA A 3 -12.03 -1.12 1.49
CA ALA A 3 -11.49 -1.42 2.81
C ALA A 3 -11.59 -2.92 3.07
N ALA A 4 -10.60 -3.48 3.76
CA ALA A 4 -10.54 -4.90 4.04
C ALA A 4 -10.05 -5.17 5.46
N ASP A 5 -10.45 -6.31 6.03
CA ASP A 5 -10.04 -6.73 7.37
C ASP A 5 -10.37 -8.22 7.62
N GLY A 6 -9.60 -8.85 8.50
CA GLY A 6 -9.77 -10.21 8.96
C GLY A 6 -10.52 -10.33 10.29
N THR A 7 -11.79 -10.71 10.26
CA THR A 7 -12.58 -11.01 11.45
C THR A 7 -12.34 -12.42 11.98
N LYS A 8 -11.99 -12.56 13.27
CA LYS A 8 -11.92 -13.87 13.95
C LYS A 8 -13.31 -14.45 14.23
N ILE A 9 -13.68 -15.54 13.54
CA ILE A 9 -14.93 -16.29 13.77
C ILE A 9 -14.63 -17.77 14.00
N GLY A 10 -14.91 -18.27 15.21
CA GLY A 10 -14.80 -19.70 15.49
C GLY A 10 -15.95 -20.46 14.82
N ILE A 11 -15.65 -21.38 13.91
CA ILE A 11 -16.62 -22.25 13.24
C ILE A 11 -16.26 -23.69 13.55
N ASN A 12 -17.25 -24.55 13.72
CA ASN A 12 -16.98 -25.97 13.92
C ASN A 12 -16.63 -26.64 12.59
N ILE A 13 -15.32 -26.74 12.34
CA ILE A 13 -14.77 -27.30 11.10
C ILE A 13 -14.59 -28.82 11.16
N ARG A 14 -15.23 -29.54 12.11
CA ARG A 14 -14.95 -30.98 12.34
C ARG A 14 -15.10 -31.87 11.09
N HIS A 15 -15.74 -31.39 10.02
CA HIS A 15 -15.91 -32.12 8.75
C HIS A 15 -15.72 -31.30 7.47
N SER A 16 -15.02 -30.15 7.48
CA SER A 16 -14.78 -29.37 6.25
C SER A 16 -13.31 -28.96 6.07
N THR A 17 -12.72 -29.19 4.90
CA THR A 17 -11.38 -28.65 4.59
C THR A 17 -11.53 -27.25 4.01
N VAL A 18 -11.07 -26.22 4.72
CA VAL A 18 -10.92 -24.89 4.14
C VAL A 18 -9.65 -24.91 3.29
N VAL A 19 -9.81 -24.79 1.98
CA VAL A 19 -8.70 -24.78 1.03
C VAL A 19 -8.25 -23.34 0.82
N ALA A 20 -6.97 -23.07 1.09
CA ALA A 20 -6.38 -21.75 0.88
C ALA A 20 -6.63 -21.26 -0.55
N ILE A 21 -6.85 -19.96 -0.71
CA ILE A 21 -7.07 -19.35 -2.03
C ILE A 21 -5.85 -19.59 -2.93
N GLU A 22 -4.65 -19.58 -2.35
CA GLU A 22 -3.36 -19.82 -3.02
C GLU A 22 -3.13 -21.25 -3.50
N THR A 23 -4.13 -22.14 -3.55
CA THR A 23 -3.87 -23.48 -4.11
C THR A 23 -3.68 -23.31 -5.62
N PRO A 24 -2.44 -23.34 -6.14
CA PRO A 24 -2.19 -23.01 -7.52
C PRO A 24 -2.88 -24.08 -8.35
N THR A 25 -3.65 -23.67 -9.36
CA THR A 25 -4.32 -24.62 -10.25
C THR A 25 -3.31 -25.25 -11.21
N ASN A 26 -2.17 -24.60 -11.44
CA ASN A 26 -1.11 -25.04 -12.34
C ASN A 26 0.28 -24.98 -11.69
N ASP A 27 1.18 -25.87 -12.12
CA ASP A 27 2.56 -25.95 -11.64
C ASP A 27 3.54 -24.97 -12.33
N PHE A 28 3.02 -24.02 -13.13
CA PHE A 28 3.85 -23.00 -13.75
C PHE A 28 4.53 -22.14 -12.68
N THR A 29 5.85 -22.16 -12.73
CA THR A 29 6.71 -21.40 -11.85
C THR A 29 7.06 -20.08 -12.51
N VAL A 30 6.76 -18.97 -11.84
CA VAL A 30 7.16 -17.64 -12.29
C VAL A 30 8.34 -17.16 -11.47
N ASP A 31 9.41 -16.75 -12.15
CA ASP A 31 10.49 -15.99 -11.54
C ASP A 31 9.95 -14.59 -11.20
N PRO A 32 9.88 -14.19 -9.92
CA PRO A 32 9.37 -12.86 -9.58
C PRO A 32 10.18 -11.79 -10.31
N CYS A 33 9.49 -10.89 -11.01
CA CYS A 33 10.11 -9.75 -11.69
C CYS A 33 11.10 -9.08 -10.72
N HIS A 34 12.39 -9.06 -11.08
CA HIS A 34 13.50 -8.81 -10.16
C HIS A 34 13.24 -7.69 -9.13
N ARG A 35 13.02 -8.15 -7.89
CA ARG A 35 12.58 -7.52 -6.63
C ARG A 35 13.20 -6.19 -6.16
N ARG A 36 14.11 -5.53 -6.89
CA ARG A 36 14.96 -4.46 -6.31
C ARG A 36 14.91 -3.11 -7.01
N ASN A 37 14.45 -3.04 -8.26
CA ASN A 37 14.49 -1.78 -9.02
C ASN A 37 13.38 -0.79 -8.65
N GLU A 38 12.21 -1.27 -8.19
CA GLU A 38 11.12 -0.40 -7.71
C GLU A 38 11.43 0.28 -6.37
N ARG A 39 12.22 -0.38 -5.52
CA ARG A 39 12.32 -0.04 -4.10
C ARG A 39 13.21 1.14 -3.80
N ALA A 40 13.93 1.69 -4.77
CA ALA A 40 15.03 2.56 -4.41
C ALA A 40 15.20 3.72 -5.37
N PHE A 41 14.88 4.89 -4.85
CA PHE A 41 15.51 6.14 -5.27
C PHE A 41 17.06 6.01 -5.39
N ILE A 42 17.66 5.07 -4.65
CA ILE A 42 19.09 4.78 -4.56
C ILE A 42 19.37 3.36 -5.06
N SER A 43 20.08 3.19 -6.17
CA SER A 43 20.36 1.88 -6.76
C SER A 43 21.00 0.88 -5.78
N PHE A 44 20.56 -0.38 -5.82
CA PHE A 44 21.20 -1.49 -5.14
C PHE A 44 22.39 -1.99 -5.99
N ALA A 45 23.51 -1.27 -6.00
CA ALA A 45 24.72 -1.73 -6.65
C ALA A 45 25.67 -2.44 -5.66
N GLN A 46 26.51 -3.35 -6.18
CA GLN A 46 27.57 -4.00 -5.39
C GLN A 46 28.47 -2.92 -4.74
N GLY A 47 28.67 -3.03 -3.42
CA GLY A 47 29.45 -2.06 -2.64
C GLY A 47 28.65 -1.12 -1.75
N ASP A 48 27.33 -0.97 -1.96
CA ASP A 48 26.48 -0.11 -1.11
C ASP A 48 26.10 -0.75 0.24
N HIS A 49 26.47 -2.00 0.49
CA HIS A 49 26.04 -2.72 1.69
C HIS A 49 27.11 -2.72 2.78
N ASP A 50 26.71 -2.48 4.03
CA ASP A 50 27.55 -2.73 5.20
C ASP A 50 27.69 -4.25 5.48
N SER A 51 28.46 -4.61 6.51
CA SER A 51 28.64 -5.99 6.95
C SER A 51 27.34 -6.70 7.37
N ASN A 52 26.27 -5.94 7.61
CA ASN A 52 24.93 -6.45 7.94
C ASN A 52 23.99 -6.47 6.73
N GLY A 53 24.49 -6.21 5.52
CA GLY A 53 23.68 -6.16 4.30
C GLY A 53 22.82 -4.90 4.16
N LYS A 54 23.06 -3.85 4.94
CA LYS A 54 22.25 -2.61 4.91
C LYS A 54 22.83 -1.59 3.94
N SER A 55 21.96 -0.92 3.18
CA SER A 55 22.36 0.15 2.24
C SER A 55 22.94 1.34 2.99
N GLN A 56 24.22 1.63 2.76
CA GLN A 56 24.95 2.76 3.32
C GLN A 56 24.39 4.08 2.79
N SER A 57 24.12 4.16 1.49
CA SER A 57 23.57 5.35 0.84
C SER A 57 22.19 5.74 1.38
N ARG A 58 21.28 4.79 1.56
CA ARG A 58 19.94 5.06 2.14
C ARG A 58 20.04 5.53 3.59
N ASN A 59 20.83 4.81 4.39
CA ASN A 59 21.08 5.18 5.78
C ASN A 59 21.66 6.60 5.87
N HIS A 60 22.53 6.96 4.92
CA HIS A 60 23.12 8.28 4.85
C HIS A 60 22.11 9.36 4.45
N LEU A 61 21.27 9.12 3.44
CA LEU A 61 20.20 10.06 3.07
C LEU A 61 19.20 10.28 4.23
N LEU A 62 18.89 9.22 4.98
CA LEU A 62 18.07 9.31 6.19
C LEU A 62 18.78 10.11 7.29
N TYR A 63 20.07 9.88 7.51
CA TYR A 63 20.90 10.67 8.44
C TYR A 63 20.85 12.16 8.11
N LEU A 64 21.13 12.53 6.84
CA LEU A 64 21.09 13.92 6.38
C LEU A 64 19.71 14.54 6.60
N SER A 65 18.65 13.80 6.31
CA SER A 65 17.27 14.23 6.52
C SER A 65 16.95 14.46 7.99
N LYS A 66 17.30 13.51 8.87
CA LYS A 66 17.11 13.64 10.32
C LYS A 66 17.86 14.85 10.90
N ARG A 67 19.08 15.10 10.42
CA ARG A 67 19.89 16.25 10.82
C ARG A 67 19.22 17.57 10.45
N VAL A 68 18.78 17.73 9.20
CA VAL A 68 18.05 18.92 8.73
C VAL A 68 16.73 19.13 9.50
N LEU A 69 16.06 18.04 9.87
CA LEU A 69 14.82 18.11 10.65
C LEU A 69 15.05 18.45 12.13
N GLY A 70 16.27 18.31 12.64
CA GLY A 70 16.59 18.44 14.07
C GLY A 70 16.08 17.26 14.89
N THR A 71 16.02 16.07 14.28
CA THR A 71 15.53 14.81 14.87
C THR A 71 16.62 13.74 14.96
N LEU A 72 17.88 14.15 14.77
CA LEU A 72 19.04 13.27 14.90
C LEU A 72 19.44 13.21 16.37
N ASP A 73 19.64 12.00 16.89
CA ASP A 73 20.18 11.81 18.23
C ASP A 73 21.67 12.18 18.24
N SER A 74 22.15 12.80 19.33
CA SER A 74 23.57 13.23 19.42
C SER A 74 24.56 12.08 19.30
N ALA A 75 24.15 10.86 19.68
CA ALA A 75 24.94 9.65 19.53
C ALA A 75 25.07 9.16 18.07
N ASP A 76 24.21 9.64 17.18
CA ASP A 76 24.19 9.29 15.75
C ASP A 76 24.97 10.30 14.88
N GLU A 77 25.58 11.34 15.48
CA GLU A 77 26.40 12.30 14.73
C GLU A 77 27.67 11.65 14.18
N ILE A 78 27.92 11.87 12.89
CA ILE A 78 29.13 11.37 12.21
C ILE A 78 30.13 12.51 12.00
N PRO A 79 31.44 12.24 12.07
CA PRO A 79 32.47 13.23 11.74
C PRO A 79 32.35 13.74 10.29
N LEU A 80 32.74 14.99 10.05
CA LEU A 80 32.63 15.65 8.74
C LEU A 80 33.38 14.91 7.61
N GLU A 81 34.53 14.31 7.90
CA GLU A 81 35.30 13.50 6.95
C GLU A 81 34.52 12.25 6.52
N GLU A 82 33.90 11.56 7.48
CA GLU A 82 33.06 10.40 7.21
C GLU A 82 31.78 10.80 6.46
N GLU A 83 31.18 11.93 6.80
CA GLU A 83 30.03 12.46 6.08
C GLU A 83 30.36 12.73 4.60
N THR A 84 31.52 13.35 4.34
CA THR A 84 31.98 13.65 2.97
C THR A 84 32.13 12.36 2.17
N LYS A 85 32.78 11.34 2.75
CA LYS A 85 32.89 10.02 2.12
C LYS A 85 31.53 9.38 1.84
N ARG A 86 30.58 9.48 2.78
CA ARG A 86 29.23 8.93 2.60
C ARG A 86 28.39 9.73 1.60
N ASN A 87 28.61 11.04 1.45
CA ASN A 87 28.01 11.87 0.40
C ASN A 87 28.45 11.37 -0.99
N ASP A 88 29.74 11.07 -1.16
CA ASP A 88 30.26 10.55 -2.43
C ASP A 88 29.66 9.18 -2.77
N ILE A 89 29.56 8.28 -1.78
CA ILE A 89 28.90 6.97 -1.95
C ILE A 89 27.43 7.17 -2.35
N LEU A 90 26.69 8.02 -1.65
CA LEU A 90 25.29 8.32 -1.97
C LEU A 90 25.13 8.81 -3.42
N LEU A 91 25.99 9.73 -3.89
CA LEU A 91 25.94 10.24 -5.26
C LEU A 91 26.27 9.17 -6.31
N GLN A 92 27.17 8.23 -6.00
CA GLN A 92 27.49 7.11 -6.90
C GLN A 92 26.29 6.16 -7.09
N HIS A 93 25.46 6.01 -6.07
CA HIS A 93 24.31 5.10 -6.09
C HIS A 93 23.00 5.75 -6.51
N VAL A 94 22.92 7.07 -6.57
CA VAL A 94 21.74 7.80 -7.05
C VAL A 94 21.85 8.11 -8.54
N ASP A 95 20.73 7.97 -9.26
CA ASP A 95 20.65 8.35 -10.67
C ASP A 95 21.07 9.82 -10.89
N ARG A 96 21.83 10.07 -11.97
CA ARG A 96 22.36 11.39 -12.33
C ARG A 96 21.30 12.48 -12.36
N GLY A 97 20.07 12.17 -12.76
CA GLY A 97 18.96 13.13 -12.80
C GLY A 97 18.56 13.68 -11.43
N PHE A 98 18.89 13.00 -10.33
CA PHE A 98 18.59 13.45 -8.97
C PHE A 98 19.74 14.16 -8.27
N GLN A 99 20.97 14.01 -8.78
CA GLN A 99 22.19 14.53 -8.16
C GLN A 99 22.21 16.06 -7.98
N PRO A 100 21.69 16.91 -8.92
CA PRO A 100 21.72 18.36 -8.74
C PRO A 100 21.02 18.82 -7.45
N LEU A 101 19.80 18.32 -7.19
CA LEU A 101 19.04 18.68 -6.00
C LEU A 101 19.66 18.09 -4.72
N LEU A 102 20.20 16.87 -4.78
CA LEU A 102 20.91 16.26 -3.65
C LEU A 102 22.17 17.03 -3.28
N ASN A 103 22.95 17.47 -4.26
CA ASN A 103 24.14 18.29 -4.03
C ASN A 103 23.80 19.59 -3.32
N ILE A 104 22.70 20.24 -3.72
CA ILE A 104 22.20 21.44 -3.02
C ILE A 104 21.79 21.11 -1.59
N PHE A 105 21.07 20.00 -1.39
CA PHE A 105 20.64 19.54 -0.07
C PHE A 105 21.81 19.26 0.88
N MET A 106 22.90 18.63 0.38
CA MET A 106 24.08 18.30 1.17
C MET A 106 24.95 19.51 1.54
N ARG A 107 24.97 20.56 0.71
CA ARG A 107 25.80 21.76 0.93
C ARG A 107 25.27 22.72 1.99
N ASN A 108 24.16 22.40 2.67
CA ASN A 108 23.57 23.16 3.80
C ASN A 108 23.37 24.68 3.57
N GLY A 109 23.21 25.12 2.31
CA GLY A 109 23.23 26.55 1.94
C GLY A 109 21.86 27.23 1.75
N CYS A 110 20.75 26.51 1.83
CA CYS A 110 19.42 27.08 1.54
C CYS A 110 18.64 27.45 2.81
N CYS A 111 17.65 28.36 2.64
CA CYS A 111 16.72 28.77 3.69
C CYS A 111 16.15 27.54 4.44
N ASN A 112 16.17 27.58 5.78
CA ASN A 112 15.79 26.48 6.67
C ASN A 112 14.43 25.85 6.28
N ARG A 113 13.47 26.64 5.79
CA ARG A 113 12.15 26.15 5.38
C ARG A 113 12.17 25.18 4.20
N VAL A 114 12.97 25.46 3.15
CA VAL A 114 13.03 24.63 1.94
C VAL A 114 13.68 23.29 2.24
N LEU A 115 14.82 23.33 2.93
CA LEU A 115 15.57 22.13 3.33
C LEU A 115 14.72 21.22 4.21
N ARG A 116 13.94 21.77 5.15
CA ARG A 116 13.03 20.95 5.97
C ARG A 116 11.97 20.23 5.14
N LYS A 117 11.41 20.85 4.09
CA LYS A 117 10.43 20.19 3.21
C LYS A 117 11.09 19.10 2.35
N LEU A 118 12.28 19.38 1.81
CA LEU A 118 13.07 18.37 1.10
C LEU A 118 13.45 17.20 2.01
N ALA A 119 13.85 17.45 3.26
CA ALA A 119 14.19 16.41 4.23
C ALA A 119 13.01 15.49 4.56
N VAL A 120 11.78 16.02 4.64
CA VAL A 120 10.58 15.18 4.78
C VAL A 120 10.44 14.25 3.57
N LEU A 121 10.56 14.79 2.36
CA LEU A 121 10.47 13.99 1.13
C LEU A 121 11.60 12.95 1.04
N PHE A 122 12.84 13.34 1.34
CA PHE A 122 13.99 12.44 1.31
C PHE A 122 13.95 11.38 2.39
N THR A 123 13.34 11.65 3.55
CA THR A 123 13.03 10.62 4.55
C THR A 123 12.07 9.57 3.98
N LEU A 124 11.09 9.97 3.16
CA LEU A 124 10.20 9.00 2.49
C LEU A 124 10.95 8.24 1.39
N LEU A 125 11.79 8.92 0.60
CA LEU A 125 12.55 8.29 -0.49
C LEU A 125 13.71 7.39 -0.02
N SER A 126 14.25 7.61 1.19
CA SER A 126 15.28 6.77 1.80
C SER A 126 14.71 5.51 2.46
N SER A 127 13.41 5.51 2.73
CA SER A 127 12.70 4.36 3.30
C SER A 127 12.60 3.19 2.32
N ASN A 128 12.21 2.02 2.80
CA ASN A 128 12.04 0.82 1.98
C ASN A 128 10.75 0.80 1.12
N HIS A 129 10.07 1.93 0.98
CA HIS A 129 8.82 2.01 0.21
C HIS A 129 9.05 2.22 -1.28
N SER A 130 8.04 1.87 -2.06
CA SER A 130 8.06 2.15 -3.47
C SER A 130 8.02 3.65 -3.72
N ILE A 131 8.79 4.10 -4.70
CA ILE A 131 8.67 5.45 -5.27
C ILE A 131 7.22 5.72 -5.77
N SER A 132 6.49 4.66 -6.14
CA SER A 132 5.08 4.75 -6.53
C SER A 132 4.15 5.10 -5.37
N SER A 133 4.55 4.91 -4.11
CA SER A 133 3.77 5.34 -2.95
C SER A 133 3.80 6.87 -2.76
N ILE A 134 4.78 7.56 -3.39
CA ILE A 134 4.90 9.03 -3.41
C ILE A 134 4.23 9.60 -4.66
N ILE A 135 4.46 9.00 -5.83
CA ILE A 135 3.78 9.33 -7.09
C ILE A 135 3.16 8.05 -7.64
N PRO A 136 1.88 7.77 -7.36
CA PRO A 136 1.22 6.59 -7.91
C PRO A 136 1.28 6.60 -9.43
N HIS A 137 1.52 5.43 -10.04
CA HIS A 137 1.68 5.30 -11.49
C HIS A 137 0.53 5.95 -12.26
N ARG A 138 -0.72 5.76 -11.81
CA ARG A 138 -1.91 6.34 -12.44
C ARG A 138 -1.92 7.86 -12.51
N PHE A 139 -1.14 8.55 -11.68
CA PHE A 139 -1.05 10.01 -11.66
C PHE A 139 0.22 10.56 -12.33
N VAL A 140 1.07 9.71 -12.91
CA VAL A 140 2.35 10.15 -13.50
C VAL A 140 2.14 11.14 -14.63
N ASP A 141 1.22 10.86 -15.56
CA ASP A 141 0.98 11.73 -16.72
C ASP A 141 0.31 13.06 -16.31
N ASP A 142 -0.65 12.99 -15.37
CA ASP A 142 -1.25 14.17 -14.74
C ASP A 142 -0.21 15.03 -14.02
N PHE A 143 0.72 14.38 -13.29
CA PHE A 143 1.78 15.06 -12.58
C PHE A 143 2.76 15.75 -13.55
N LYS A 144 3.18 15.07 -14.62
CA LYS A 144 4.02 15.67 -15.68
C LYS A 144 3.32 16.85 -16.35
N SER A 145 2.01 16.75 -16.60
CA SER A 145 1.20 17.86 -17.12
C SER A 145 1.22 19.06 -16.16
N ILE A 146 1.07 18.82 -14.86
CA ILE A 146 1.18 19.87 -13.82
C ILE A 146 2.58 20.49 -13.81
N LEU A 147 3.66 19.70 -13.85
CA LEU A 147 5.03 20.22 -13.90
C LEU A 147 5.25 21.12 -15.14
N ASN A 148 4.74 20.71 -16.29
CA ASN A 148 4.81 21.52 -17.52
C ASN A 148 4.03 22.83 -17.43
N LEU A 149 2.85 22.82 -16.78
CA LEU A 149 2.10 24.05 -16.51
C LEU A 149 2.86 24.98 -15.56
N ILE A 150 3.56 24.43 -14.57
CA ILE A 150 4.39 25.20 -13.65
C ILE A 150 5.56 25.85 -14.40
N ARG A 151 6.28 25.10 -15.26
CA ARG A 151 7.38 25.62 -16.08
C ARG A 151 6.97 26.78 -16.99
N LYS A 152 5.75 26.71 -17.56
CA LYS A 152 5.22 27.74 -18.47
C LYS A 152 4.76 29.01 -17.75
N ASN A 153 4.37 28.91 -16.48
CA ASN A 153 3.82 30.03 -15.72
C ASN A 153 4.89 30.62 -14.81
N SER A 154 5.42 31.79 -15.18
CA SER A 154 6.39 32.55 -14.37
C SER A 154 5.90 32.82 -12.93
N ASN A 155 4.58 32.88 -12.72
CA ASN A 155 3.98 33.19 -11.42
C ASN A 155 3.63 31.97 -10.55
N PHE A 156 3.89 30.72 -10.98
CA PHE A 156 3.60 29.48 -10.24
C PHE A 156 2.22 29.49 -9.56
N ASP A 157 1.16 29.32 -10.34
CA ASP A 157 -0.22 29.35 -9.82
C ASP A 157 -0.40 28.34 -8.66
N THR A 158 -0.74 28.88 -7.49
CA THR A 158 -1.03 28.13 -6.26
C THR A 158 -2.10 27.06 -6.49
N ASN A 159 -3.08 27.33 -7.35
CA ASN A 159 -4.13 26.38 -7.69
C ASN A 159 -3.58 25.19 -8.48
N VAL A 160 -2.61 25.43 -9.37
CA VAL A 160 -1.93 24.36 -10.13
C VAL A 160 -1.11 23.49 -9.18
N ILE A 161 -0.33 24.07 -8.26
CA ILE A 161 0.44 23.31 -7.26
C ILE A 161 -0.49 22.49 -6.35
N ASN A 162 -1.63 23.06 -5.93
CA ASN A 162 -2.61 22.38 -5.08
C ASN A 162 -3.20 21.12 -5.74
N ARG A 163 -3.15 20.97 -7.06
CA ARG A 163 -3.56 19.72 -7.72
C ARG A 163 -2.67 18.54 -7.33
N VAL A 164 -1.39 18.77 -7.04
CA VAL A 164 -0.45 17.73 -6.56
C VAL A 164 -0.85 17.18 -5.19
N ALA A 165 -1.51 18.00 -4.37
CA ALA A 165 -2.01 17.61 -3.04
C ALA A 165 -2.94 16.39 -3.07
N LYS A 166 -3.57 16.12 -4.21
CA LYS A 166 -4.48 15.00 -4.41
C LYS A 166 -3.79 13.65 -4.21
N PHE A 167 -2.50 13.56 -4.54
CA PHE A 167 -1.76 12.30 -4.47
C PHE A 167 -0.42 12.41 -3.72
N SER A 168 0.16 13.60 -3.58
CA SER A 168 1.44 13.79 -2.89
C SER A 168 1.56 15.16 -2.19
N PRO A 169 1.08 15.27 -0.92
CA PRO A 169 1.21 16.49 -0.14
C PRO A 169 2.65 16.94 0.09
N GLU A 170 3.60 16.01 0.16
CA GLU A 170 5.02 16.29 0.37
C GLU A 170 5.64 16.97 -0.85
N ILE A 171 5.34 16.49 -2.06
CA ILE A 171 5.79 17.14 -3.30
C ILE A 171 5.15 18.53 -3.42
N ARG A 172 3.85 18.65 -3.14
CA ARG A 172 3.18 19.96 -3.10
C ARG A 172 3.88 20.93 -2.16
N ASP A 173 4.20 20.49 -0.95
CA ASP A 173 4.86 21.33 0.06
C ASP A 173 6.26 21.77 -0.38
N VAL A 174 7.02 20.89 -1.04
CA VAL A 174 8.31 21.24 -1.64
C VAL A 174 8.10 22.27 -2.74
N LEU A 175 7.18 22.05 -3.69
CA LEU A 175 6.87 23.00 -4.76
C LEU A 175 6.48 24.39 -4.24
N PHE A 176 5.68 24.46 -3.17
CA PHE A 176 5.37 25.74 -2.52
C PHE A 176 6.61 26.41 -1.90
N ALA A 177 7.50 25.62 -1.30
CA ALA A 177 8.70 26.15 -0.67
C ALA A 177 9.70 26.68 -1.71
N VAL A 178 9.79 26.04 -2.88
CA VAL A 178 10.79 26.40 -3.92
C VAL A 178 10.30 27.40 -4.96
N LYS A 179 9.00 27.73 -4.99
CA LYS A 179 8.36 28.60 -6.00
C LYS A 179 9.15 29.88 -6.34
N ASN A 180 9.78 30.53 -5.36
CA ASN A 180 10.56 31.77 -5.55
C ASN A 180 12.05 31.59 -5.19
N SER A 181 12.56 30.36 -5.28
CA SER A 181 13.96 30.04 -4.97
C SER A 181 14.77 29.78 -6.24
N ASP A 182 16.07 29.99 -6.15
CA ASP A 182 17.07 29.63 -7.16
C ASP A 182 17.11 28.12 -7.47
N ILE A 183 16.69 27.28 -6.52
CA ILE A 183 16.68 25.81 -6.67
C ILE A 183 15.43 25.26 -7.38
N CYS A 184 14.55 26.13 -7.87
CA CYS A 184 13.28 25.72 -8.44
C CYS A 184 13.44 24.85 -9.69
N SER A 185 14.35 25.22 -10.61
CA SER A 185 14.60 24.43 -11.83
C SER A 185 15.06 23.02 -11.50
N ALA A 186 16.08 22.90 -10.65
CA ALA A 186 16.61 21.62 -10.18
C ALA A 186 15.54 20.77 -9.48
N THR A 187 14.61 21.41 -8.78
CA THR A 187 13.48 20.73 -8.12
C THR A 187 12.46 20.20 -9.13
N LEU A 188 12.13 20.97 -10.17
CA LEU A 188 11.20 20.53 -11.23
C LEU A 188 11.83 19.42 -12.09
N GLU A 189 13.12 19.50 -12.39
CA GLU A 189 13.87 18.45 -13.07
C GLU A 189 13.91 17.16 -12.25
N PHE A 190 14.21 17.27 -10.95
CA PHE A 190 14.16 16.15 -10.02
C PHE A 190 12.80 15.45 -10.05
N PHE A 191 11.70 16.19 -9.98
CA PHE A 191 10.35 15.62 -9.99
C PHE A 191 9.96 15.01 -11.34
N ASP A 192 10.41 15.59 -12.45
CA ASP A 192 10.20 15.03 -13.78
C ASP A 192 10.90 13.69 -13.92
N HIS A 193 12.14 13.61 -13.41
CA HIS A 193 12.92 12.39 -13.38
C HIS A 193 12.28 11.33 -12.49
N LEU A 194 11.78 11.74 -11.32
CA LEU A 194 11.06 10.87 -10.39
C LEU A 194 9.83 10.25 -11.07
N ALA A 195 9.04 11.06 -11.76
CA ALA A 195 7.86 10.62 -12.50
C ALA A 195 8.21 9.71 -13.68
N SER A 196 9.28 10.04 -14.41
CA SER A 196 9.81 9.20 -15.51
C SER A 196 10.28 7.85 -15.01
N ARG A 197 10.93 7.81 -13.85
CA ARG A 197 11.36 6.57 -13.21
C ARG A 197 10.16 5.70 -12.83
N VAL A 198 9.13 6.26 -12.20
CA VAL A 198 7.88 5.52 -11.93
C VAL A 198 7.30 4.92 -13.21
N LYS A 199 7.20 5.69 -14.30
CA LYS A 199 6.70 5.18 -15.59
C LYS A 199 7.55 4.03 -16.14
N GLN A 200 8.87 4.17 -16.06
CA GLN A 200 9.81 3.15 -16.52
C GLN A 200 9.67 1.85 -15.73
N LEU A 201 9.47 1.93 -14.41
CA LEU A 201 9.29 0.75 -13.56
C LEU A 201 8.16 -0.15 -14.04
N PHE A 202 7.04 0.45 -14.44
CA PHE A 202 5.85 -0.28 -14.88
C PHE A 202 5.75 -0.52 -16.38
N SER A 203 6.71 0.01 -17.17
CA SER A 203 6.65 -0.04 -18.64
C SER A 203 6.75 -1.46 -19.23
N ASN A 204 7.45 -2.36 -18.54
CA ASN A 204 7.65 -3.75 -18.95
C ASN A 204 6.78 -4.73 -18.16
N CYS A 205 5.91 -4.24 -17.27
CA CYS A 205 5.04 -5.12 -16.50
C CYS A 205 4.01 -5.74 -17.42
N LYS A 206 3.95 -7.08 -17.42
CA LYS A 206 2.90 -7.83 -18.10
C LYS A 206 1.55 -7.42 -17.50
N GLU A 207 0.62 -7.01 -18.35
CA GLU A 207 -0.77 -6.81 -17.94
C GLU A 207 -1.36 -8.12 -17.40
N PRO A 208 -2.32 -8.05 -16.46
CA PRO A 208 -2.99 -9.24 -15.97
C PRO A 208 -3.57 -10.05 -17.13
N ASP A 209 -3.57 -11.37 -16.99
CA ASP A 209 -4.19 -12.25 -17.98
C ASP A 209 -5.66 -11.89 -18.21
N GLN A 210 -6.15 -12.21 -19.41
CA GLN A 210 -7.54 -11.94 -19.79
C GLN A 210 -8.50 -12.55 -18.77
N ILE A 211 -9.50 -11.75 -18.40
CA ILE A 211 -10.55 -12.14 -17.48
C ILE A 211 -11.34 -13.29 -18.11
N ASN A 212 -11.26 -14.47 -17.51
CA ASN A 212 -11.97 -15.66 -17.96
C ASN A 212 -12.81 -16.18 -16.80
N PRO A 213 -14.12 -15.87 -16.76
CA PRO A 213 -15.01 -16.38 -15.73
C PRO A 213 -14.94 -17.91 -15.70
N GLN A 214 -14.74 -18.49 -14.52
CA GLN A 214 -14.75 -19.93 -14.29
C GLN A 214 -16.10 -20.34 -13.69
N PRO A 215 -17.06 -20.85 -14.49
CA PRO A 215 -18.37 -21.24 -13.98
C PRO A 215 -18.25 -22.36 -12.93
N GLY A 216 -19.10 -22.33 -11.91
CA GLY A 216 -19.10 -23.34 -10.84
C GLY A 216 -18.00 -23.16 -9.79
N SER A 217 -17.19 -22.09 -9.87
CA SER A 217 -16.27 -21.69 -8.79
C SER A 217 -17.01 -21.33 -7.50
N TYR A 218 -18.25 -20.86 -7.62
CA TYR A 218 -19.14 -20.66 -6.49
C TYR A 218 -19.66 -22.01 -5.98
N ASN A 219 -18.96 -22.58 -5.00
CA ASN A 219 -19.40 -23.77 -4.29
C ASN A 219 -19.13 -23.66 -2.78
N PRO A 220 -20.02 -22.97 -2.05
CA PRO A 220 -19.85 -22.75 -0.61
C PRO A 220 -19.83 -24.04 0.23
N ALA A 221 -20.46 -25.11 -0.26
CA ALA A 221 -20.48 -26.40 0.41
C ALA A 221 -19.13 -27.14 0.29
N LYS A 222 -18.52 -27.11 -0.91
CA LYS A 222 -17.26 -27.82 -1.20
C LYS A 222 -16.03 -27.06 -0.72
N PHE A 223 -15.98 -25.75 -0.94
CA PHE A 223 -14.78 -24.95 -0.68
C PHE A 223 -14.89 -24.08 0.58
N GLY A 224 -16.08 -23.97 1.16
CA GLY A 224 -16.34 -23.01 2.23
C GLY A 224 -16.27 -21.55 1.78
N ARG A 225 -16.30 -21.28 0.47
CA ARG A 225 -16.14 -19.95 -0.11
C ARG A 225 -17.51 -19.34 -0.44
N ALA A 226 -17.74 -18.08 -0.10
CA ALA A 226 -18.90 -17.35 -0.58
C ALA A 226 -18.53 -15.86 -0.80
N TYR A 227 -18.50 -15.43 -2.07
CA TYR A 227 -18.11 -14.07 -2.49
C TYR A 227 -19.05 -13.54 -3.56
N TYR A 228 -19.20 -12.21 -3.68
CA TYR A 228 -19.90 -11.64 -4.84
C TYR A 228 -19.33 -10.29 -5.33
N PHE A 229 -18.15 -10.31 -5.97
CA PHE A 229 -17.71 -9.20 -6.83
C PHE A 229 -18.37 -9.21 -8.21
N THR A 230 -19.00 -10.32 -8.59
CA THR A 230 -19.83 -10.48 -9.80
C THR A 230 -21.11 -11.22 -9.42
N PRO A 231 -22.24 -11.08 -10.15
CA PRO A 231 -23.53 -11.71 -9.80
C PRO A 231 -23.50 -13.25 -9.64
N HIS A 232 -22.44 -13.92 -10.09
CA HIS A 232 -22.31 -15.37 -10.10
C HIS A 232 -21.17 -15.91 -9.23
N GLY A 233 -20.36 -15.05 -8.59
CA GLY A 233 -19.23 -15.50 -7.77
C GLY A 233 -18.13 -16.20 -8.60
N ASN A 234 -18.01 -15.81 -9.87
CA ASN A 234 -17.07 -16.43 -10.80
C ASN A 234 -15.65 -16.01 -10.47
N HIS A 235 -14.77 -17.00 -10.34
CA HIS A 235 -13.33 -16.80 -10.32
C HIS A 235 -12.90 -16.31 -11.71
N LEU A 236 -12.18 -15.19 -11.77
CA LEU A 236 -11.84 -14.51 -13.02
C LEU A 236 -10.43 -14.83 -13.51
N ARG A 237 -9.51 -15.14 -12.60
CA ARG A 237 -8.10 -15.41 -12.90
C ARG A 237 -7.54 -16.52 -12.03
N GLU A 238 -6.64 -17.32 -12.58
CA GLU A 238 -5.90 -18.30 -11.81
C GLU A 238 -4.75 -17.66 -11.03
N ILE A 239 -4.48 -18.19 -9.84
CA ILE A 239 -3.35 -17.72 -9.03
C ILE A 239 -2.11 -18.51 -9.40
N LEU A 240 -1.06 -17.78 -9.78
CA LEU A 240 0.22 -18.36 -10.18
C LEU A 240 1.00 -18.89 -8.96
N LYS A 241 1.75 -19.97 -9.19
CA LYS A 241 2.67 -20.52 -8.20
C LYS A 241 4.00 -19.79 -8.30
N TYR A 242 4.33 -19.04 -7.25
CA TYR A 242 5.62 -18.36 -7.16
C TYR A 242 6.62 -19.27 -6.43
N THR A 243 7.74 -19.59 -7.05
CA THR A 243 8.84 -20.25 -6.32
C THR A 243 9.71 -19.22 -5.63
N MET A 244 10.13 -19.56 -4.41
CA MET A 244 11.23 -18.82 -3.77
C MET A 244 12.54 -19.40 -4.27
N ASP A 245 13.48 -18.54 -4.66
CA ASP A 245 14.84 -18.96 -5.00
C ASP A 245 15.46 -19.73 -3.83
N LYS A 246 15.87 -20.98 -4.10
CA LYS A 246 16.47 -21.88 -3.11
C LYS A 246 17.82 -21.40 -2.55
N ILE A 247 18.42 -20.37 -3.16
CA ILE A 247 19.70 -19.79 -2.71
C ILE A 247 19.54 -19.08 -1.35
N SER A 248 18.31 -18.76 -0.91
CA SER A 248 18.04 -18.08 0.36
C SER A 248 17.36 -18.98 1.39
N HIS A 249 18.04 -20.05 1.84
CA HIS A 249 17.56 -20.88 2.96
C HIS A 249 17.52 -20.14 4.32
N ASN A 250 17.98 -18.90 4.39
CA ASN A 250 17.59 -17.99 5.46
C ASN A 250 16.24 -17.37 5.12
N SER A 251 15.24 -17.66 5.96
CA SER A 251 13.81 -17.37 5.90
C SER A 251 13.38 -15.89 5.76
N THR A 252 14.09 -15.05 5.01
CA THR A 252 13.95 -13.58 5.07
C THR A 252 13.45 -12.92 3.79
N TYR A 253 12.95 -13.68 2.81
CA TYR A 253 12.41 -13.10 1.57
C TYR A 253 10.89 -12.93 1.53
N ASP A 254 10.23 -13.05 2.69
CA ASP A 254 9.12 -12.15 3.02
C ASP A 254 9.72 -10.96 3.81
N ASP A 255 10.41 -10.08 3.09
CA ASP A 255 10.69 -8.69 3.43
C ASP A 255 11.06 -8.38 4.89
N GLU A 256 12.34 -8.51 5.23
CA GLU A 256 12.90 -7.85 6.40
C GLU A 256 13.49 -6.47 6.01
N PRO A 257 12.83 -5.34 6.31
CA PRO A 257 13.42 -4.00 6.19
C PRO A 257 14.75 -3.86 6.94
N ALA A 258 15.66 -3.02 6.41
CA ALA A 258 17.03 -2.88 6.90
C ALA A 258 17.15 -2.37 8.37
N ARG A 259 16.08 -1.81 8.95
CA ARG A 259 16.01 -1.36 10.35
C ARG A 259 14.67 -1.71 10.99
N ALA A 260 14.68 -2.10 12.28
CA ALA A 260 13.48 -2.35 13.08
C ALA A 260 12.55 -1.12 13.25
N GLU A 261 13.08 0.08 13.01
CA GLU A 261 12.32 1.34 13.05
C GLU A 261 11.54 1.62 11.76
N GLU A 262 11.94 1.01 10.64
CA GLU A 262 11.30 1.10 9.32
C GLU A 262 10.44 -0.12 9.01
N LYS A 263 10.60 -1.21 9.79
CA LYS A 263 9.70 -2.36 9.77
C LYS A 263 8.35 -1.96 10.33
N CYS A 264 7.30 -2.34 9.61
CA CYS A 264 6.03 -2.59 10.27
C CYS A 264 6.29 -3.63 11.38
N ASN A 265 6.24 -3.20 12.63
CA ASN A 265 6.46 -4.07 13.79
C ASN A 265 5.21 -4.88 14.15
N LYS A 266 4.15 -4.81 13.33
CA LYS A 266 2.95 -5.62 13.51
C LYS A 266 3.30 -7.06 13.16
N LYS A 267 3.43 -7.89 14.21
CA LYS A 267 3.56 -9.34 14.05
C LYS A 267 2.18 -9.93 13.76
N TYR A 268 2.13 -10.87 12.82
CA TYR A 268 0.94 -11.67 12.62
C TYR A 268 0.64 -12.47 13.88
N PRO A 269 -0.62 -12.51 14.35
CA PRO A 269 -0.97 -13.32 15.50
C PRO A 269 -0.68 -14.79 15.19
N GLU A 270 0.00 -15.47 16.13
CA GLU A 270 0.22 -16.91 16.03
C GLU A 270 -1.10 -17.66 15.88
N VAL A 271 -1.05 -18.79 15.16
CA VAL A 271 -2.23 -19.61 14.83
C VAL A 271 -2.94 -19.99 16.13
N GLY A 272 -4.16 -19.47 16.33
CA GLY A 272 -5.01 -19.86 17.44
C GLY A 272 -5.30 -21.36 17.40
N ARG A 273 -5.60 -21.94 18.57
CA ARG A 273 -5.92 -23.37 18.76
C ARG A 273 -6.71 -23.98 17.57
N LYS A 274 -6.34 -25.21 17.18
CA LYS A 274 -6.98 -26.01 16.10
C LYS A 274 -8.49 -25.76 16.01
N GLY A 275 -8.97 -25.32 14.84
CA GLY A 275 -10.40 -25.12 14.56
C GLY A 275 -10.88 -23.67 14.51
N THR A 276 -10.01 -22.66 14.57
CA THR A 276 -10.40 -21.25 14.34
C THR A 276 -10.15 -20.88 12.87
N THR A 277 -11.18 -20.41 12.17
CA THR A 277 -11.06 -19.83 10.82
C THR A 277 -11.19 -18.32 10.92
N TYR A 278 -10.59 -17.60 9.97
CA TYR A 278 -10.76 -16.16 9.87
C TYR A 278 -11.68 -15.87 8.69
N LEU A 279 -12.50 -14.84 8.85
CA LEU A 279 -13.36 -14.33 7.79
C LEU A 279 -12.73 -13.03 7.30
N PHE A 280 -12.34 -12.98 6.03
CA PHE A 280 -11.83 -11.77 5.43
C PHE A 280 -12.88 -11.16 4.52
N LEU A 281 -13.15 -9.87 4.71
CA LEU A 281 -14.24 -9.18 4.05
C LEU A 281 -13.73 -7.97 3.26
N TRP A 282 -14.41 -7.70 2.15
CA TRP A 282 -14.20 -6.50 1.35
C TRP A 282 -15.40 -5.58 1.44
N PHE A 283 -15.14 -4.31 1.74
CA PHE A 283 -16.14 -3.28 1.90
C PHE A 283 -15.86 -2.08 1.00
N ASP A 284 -16.94 -1.41 0.60
CA ASP A 284 -16.88 -0.06 0.05
C ASP A 284 -16.88 0.98 1.19
N PRO A 285 -15.76 1.64 1.49
CA PRO A 285 -15.72 2.64 2.54
C PRO A 285 -16.31 4.00 2.10
N GLN A 286 -16.47 4.23 0.80
CA GLN A 286 -17.07 5.44 0.23
C GLN A 286 -18.60 5.34 0.24
N HIS A 287 -19.15 4.19 -0.15
CA HIS A 287 -20.59 3.94 -0.19
C HIS A 287 -21.10 3.23 1.09
N TYR A 288 -20.70 3.74 2.25
CA TYR A 288 -21.24 3.40 3.58
C TYR A 288 -21.07 1.95 4.04
N GLY A 289 -20.19 1.18 3.41
CA GLY A 289 -19.82 -0.16 3.85
C GLY A 289 -20.62 -1.29 3.26
N HIS A 290 -21.02 -1.16 2.00
CA HIS A 290 -21.51 -2.31 1.24
C HIS A 290 -20.43 -3.40 1.22
N CYS A 291 -20.80 -4.64 1.53
CA CYS A 291 -19.86 -5.75 1.45
C CYS A 291 -19.90 -6.34 0.04
N TYR A 292 -18.78 -6.29 -0.66
CA TYR A 292 -18.64 -6.89 -1.97
C TYR A 292 -18.31 -8.39 -1.93
N GLY A 293 -17.79 -8.89 -0.82
CA GLY A 293 -17.52 -10.31 -0.73
C GLY A 293 -16.64 -10.67 0.44
N TYR A 294 -16.50 -11.97 0.66
CA TYR A 294 -15.71 -12.48 1.75
C TYR A 294 -15.09 -13.85 1.45
N HIS A 295 -14.01 -14.19 2.15
CA HIS A 295 -13.52 -15.57 2.21
C HIS A 295 -13.21 -16.03 3.61
N MET A 296 -13.21 -17.35 3.71
CA MET A 296 -12.67 -18.09 4.82
C MET A 296 -11.16 -18.29 4.61
N ILE A 297 -10.35 -17.81 5.55
CA ILE A 297 -8.89 -18.00 5.58
C ILE A 297 -8.56 -19.19 6.50
N PRO A 298 -7.85 -20.22 6.01
CA PRO A 298 -7.30 -21.27 6.83
C PRO A 298 -6.02 -20.78 7.53
N GLY A 299 -6.14 -20.17 8.72
CA GLY A 299 -4.96 -19.73 9.46
C GLY A 299 -5.16 -18.37 10.11
N HIS A 300 -4.20 -17.47 9.94
CA HIS A 300 -4.24 -16.09 10.43
C HIS A 300 -4.41 -15.13 9.26
N GLU A 301 -4.95 -13.95 9.55
CA GLU A 301 -4.97 -12.82 8.62
C GLU A 301 -3.55 -12.46 8.17
N GLY A 302 -3.37 -12.23 6.86
CA GLY A 302 -2.07 -11.99 6.23
C GLY A 302 -2.12 -10.94 5.12
N ARG A 303 -0.96 -10.65 4.52
CA ARG A 303 -0.87 -9.91 3.24
C ARG A 303 -1.38 -10.70 2.03
N LYS A 304 -1.38 -12.02 2.15
CA LYS A 304 -1.67 -12.98 1.07
C LYS A 304 -3.13 -12.96 0.63
N ASP A 305 -4.02 -13.08 1.61
CA ASP A 305 -5.46 -13.20 1.44
C ASP A 305 -6.10 -12.00 0.70
N PRO A 306 -5.81 -10.73 1.06
CA PRO A 306 -6.27 -9.59 0.29
C PRO A 306 -5.77 -9.63 -1.16
N ALA A 307 -4.46 -9.82 -1.35
CA ALA A 307 -3.86 -9.81 -2.69
C ALA A 307 -4.48 -10.88 -3.60
N CYS A 308 -4.53 -12.11 -3.10
CA CYS A 308 -5.01 -13.25 -3.87
C CYS A 308 -6.51 -13.13 -4.17
N SER A 309 -7.32 -12.73 -3.19
CA SER A 309 -8.76 -12.59 -3.41
C SER A 309 -9.12 -11.45 -4.36
N ALA A 310 -8.41 -10.32 -4.29
CA ALA A 310 -8.63 -9.24 -5.24
C ALA A 310 -8.21 -9.64 -6.66
N TYR A 311 -7.02 -10.23 -6.82
CA TYR A 311 -6.52 -10.65 -8.14
C TYR A 311 -7.41 -11.71 -8.80
N ALA A 312 -7.85 -12.69 -8.02
CA ALA A 312 -8.67 -13.82 -8.44
C ALA A 312 -10.09 -13.40 -8.86
N TYR A 313 -10.70 -12.43 -8.17
CA TYR A 313 -12.15 -12.18 -8.29
C TYR A 313 -12.52 -10.78 -8.79
N MET A 314 -11.59 -9.82 -8.87
CA MET A 314 -11.89 -8.47 -9.36
C MET A 314 -11.39 -8.29 -10.79
N GLU A 315 -12.22 -7.68 -11.65
CA GLU A 315 -11.83 -7.36 -13.02
C GLU A 315 -10.65 -6.39 -13.06
N ASN A 316 -10.67 -5.37 -12.21
CA ASN A 316 -9.61 -4.39 -12.09
C ASN A 316 -9.19 -4.27 -10.63
N ALA A 317 -7.91 -3.98 -10.40
CA ALA A 317 -7.44 -3.68 -9.06
C ALA A 317 -8.13 -2.40 -8.55
N PRO A 318 -8.50 -2.33 -7.25
CA PRO A 318 -9.05 -1.12 -6.68
C PRO A 318 -8.06 0.03 -6.79
N GLU A 319 -8.54 1.25 -7.03
CA GLU A 319 -7.69 2.44 -7.00
C GLU A 319 -7.07 2.64 -5.61
N GLU A 320 -7.83 2.45 -4.54
CA GLU A 320 -7.35 2.58 -3.16
C GLU A 320 -7.74 1.35 -2.35
N ILE A 321 -6.79 0.85 -1.57
CA ILE A 321 -7.00 -0.20 -0.57
C ILE A 321 -6.71 0.36 0.81
N PHE A 322 -7.67 0.22 1.72
CA PHE A 322 -7.49 0.45 3.14
C PHE A 322 -7.36 -0.89 3.85
N TYR A 323 -6.20 -1.12 4.45
CA TYR A 323 -5.90 -2.35 5.15
C TYR A 323 -4.90 -2.09 6.25
N ASP A 324 -5.05 -2.86 7.32
CA ASP A 324 -4.10 -2.82 8.43
C ASP A 324 -2.69 -3.14 7.92
N PHE A 325 -2.48 -4.26 7.24
CA PHE A 325 -1.13 -4.60 6.75
C PHE A 325 -0.78 -3.98 5.38
N SER A 326 -1.27 -2.77 5.07
CA SER A 326 -1.14 -2.13 3.75
C SER A 326 0.29 -2.03 3.23
N CYS A 327 1.28 -1.74 4.08
CA CYS A 327 2.68 -1.64 3.66
C CYS A 327 3.23 -2.98 3.15
N GLN A 328 2.99 -4.07 3.89
CA GLN A 328 3.38 -5.41 3.48
C GLN A 328 2.50 -5.93 2.34
N LEU A 329 1.25 -5.48 2.25
CA LEU A 329 0.34 -5.83 1.16
C LEU A 329 0.78 -5.21 -0.16
N GLU A 330 1.09 -3.90 -0.19
CA GLU A 330 1.61 -3.23 -1.40
C GLU A 330 2.81 -3.99 -1.94
N GLU A 331 3.75 -4.28 -1.05
CA GLU A 331 4.96 -5.03 -1.36
C GLU A 331 4.67 -6.42 -1.91
N TYR A 332 3.73 -7.15 -1.28
CA TYR A 332 3.30 -8.46 -1.75
C TYR A 332 2.67 -8.41 -3.14
N CYS A 333 1.81 -7.42 -3.37
CA CYS A 333 1.06 -7.19 -4.60
C CYS A 333 1.98 -6.84 -5.77
N LEU A 334 2.82 -5.82 -5.62
CA LEU A 334 3.73 -5.35 -6.67
C LEU A 334 4.81 -6.39 -7.01
N ASN A 335 5.26 -7.19 -6.04
CA ASN A 335 6.24 -8.24 -6.27
C ASN A 335 5.72 -9.42 -7.12
N ARG A 336 4.40 -9.59 -7.22
CA ARG A 336 3.78 -10.73 -7.89
C ARG A 336 3.11 -10.30 -9.19
N GLU A 337 2.18 -9.36 -9.09
CA GLU A 337 1.33 -8.94 -10.20
C GLU A 337 1.41 -7.41 -10.41
N PRO A 338 2.59 -6.82 -10.69
CA PRO A 338 2.75 -5.37 -10.76
C PRO A 338 1.87 -4.75 -11.86
N GLY A 339 1.63 -5.46 -12.97
CA GLY A 339 0.73 -5.00 -14.02
C GLY A 339 -0.71 -4.77 -13.53
N PHE A 340 -1.22 -5.67 -12.68
CA PHE A 340 -2.55 -5.53 -12.07
C PHE A 340 -2.56 -4.42 -11.01
N TRP A 341 -1.51 -4.32 -10.19
CA TRP A 341 -1.48 -3.47 -9.00
C TRP A 341 -0.88 -2.07 -9.19
N LYS A 342 -0.24 -1.76 -10.32
CA LYS A 342 0.47 -0.49 -10.55
C LYS A 342 -0.38 0.75 -10.30
N ASN A 343 -1.68 0.66 -10.56
CA ASN A 343 -2.61 1.77 -10.41
C ASN A 343 -3.30 1.79 -9.04
N THR A 344 -2.94 0.90 -8.12
CA THR A 344 -3.49 0.83 -6.76
C THR A 344 -2.60 1.58 -5.77
N SER A 345 -3.22 2.30 -4.84
CA SER A 345 -2.57 2.92 -3.69
C SER A 345 -3.04 2.25 -2.40
N PHE A 346 -2.10 2.03 -1.47
CA PHE A 346 -2.35 1.29 -0.25
C PHE A 346 -2.30 2.24 0.95
N PHE A 347 -3.26 2.13 1.85
CA PHE A 347 -3.41 2.99 3.01
C PHE A 347 -3.79 2.19 4.25
N HIS A 348 -3.38 2.67 5.40
CA HIS A 348 -3.82 2.14 6.67
C HIS A 348 -5.19 2.69 7.06
N ASP A 349 -5.93 1.89 7.82
CA ASP A 349 -7.05 2.41 8.60
C ASP A 349 -6.54 3.41 9.65
N THR A 350 -7.39 4.37 10.02
CA THR A 350 -7.12 5.44 10.97
C THR A 350 -6.72 4.89 12.35
N PHE A 351 -7.32 3.77 12.79
CA PHE A 351 -6.97 3.12 14.06
C PHE A 351 -5.62 2.40 14.06
N HIS A 352 -5.09 2.09 12.88
CA HIS A 352 -3.82 1.39 12.74
C HIS A 352 -2.68 2.18 13.40
N GLY A 353 -2.72 3.52 13.31
CA GLY A 353 -1.67 4.41 13.80
C GLY A 353 -1.36 4.33 15.30
N PHE A 354 -2.19 3.66 16.11
CA PHE A 354 -1.98 3.52 17.55
C PHE A 354 -1.13 2.30 17.96
N SER A 355 -1.07 1.25 17.12
CA SER A 355 -0.56 -0.06 17.55
C SER A 355 0.85 -0.41 17.05
N HIS A 356 1.38 0.30 16.05
CA HIS A 356 2.70 0.02 15.48
C HIS A 356 3.21 1.23 14.65
N LYS A 357 4.51 1.20 14.33
CA LYS A 357 5.18 2.22 13.50
C LYS A 357 5.14 1.77 12.04
N CYS A 358 4.40 2.50 11.22
CA CYS A 358 4.45 2.40 9.76
C CYS A 358 4.78 3.77 9.17
N PRO A 359 5.46 3.81 8.01
CA PRO A 359 5.88 5.12 7.50
C PRO A 359 4.72 5.98 7.04
N PRO A 360 4.87 7.32 7.11
CA PRO A 360 3.76 8.26 6.95
C PRO A 360 3.02 8.15 5.61
N VAL A 361 3.68 7.61 4.58
CA VAL A 361 3.17 7.47 3.22
C VAL A 361 1.84 6.68 3.17
N TYR A 362 1.68 5.68 4.04
CA TYR A 362 0.49 4.82 4.10
C TYR A 362 -0.63 5.39 4.98
N LYS A 363 -0.43 6.50 5.69
CA LYS A 363 -1.50 7.07 6.53
C LYS A 363 -2.58 7.64 5.62
N SER A 364 -3.80 7.08 5.66
CA SER A 364 -4.94 7.62 4.90
C SER A 364 -5.19 9.10 5.19
N SER A 365 -5.00 9.53 6.44
CA SER A 365 -5.13 10.93 6.89
C SER A 365 -4.11 11.90 6.26
N ARG A 366 -3.05 11.40 5.61
CA ARG A 366 -2.11 12.18 4.79
C ARG A 366 -2.84 12.88 3.65
N LEU A 367 -3.80 12.21 3.01
CA LEU A 367 -4.54 12.75 1.88
C LEU A 367 -5.85 13.37 2.34
N MET A 368 -6.03 14.67 2.10
CA MET A 368 -7.24 15.40 2.50
C MET A 368 -8.53 14.80 1.93
N LEU A 369 -8.47 14.22 0.72
CA LEU A 369 -9.63 13.60 0.08
C LEU A 369 -10.05 12.30 0.78
N LEU A 370 -9.11 11.60 1.44
CA LEU A 370 -9.38 10.35 2.13
C LEU A 370 -9.85 10.56 3.58
N LYS A 371 -9.62 11.75 4.17
CA LYS A 371 -10.07 12.07 5.54
C LYS A 371 -11.58 11.95 5.75
N LYS A 372 -12.38 12.04 4.68
CA LYS A 372 -13.85 11.93 4.73
C LYS A 372 -14.34 10.50 4.54
N ILE A 373 -13.46 9.57 4.20
CA ILE A 373 -13.79 8.16 3.96
C ILE A 373 -13.90 7.46 5.31
N ASN A 374 -14.91 6.60 5.45
CA ASN A 374 -15.05 5.77 6.63
C ASN A 374 -14.11 4.55 6.54
N THR A 375 -12.83 4.76 6.84
CA THR A 375 -11.83 3.68 6.84
C THR A 375 -12.11 2.63 7.92
N GLU A 376 -12.85 3.01 8.97
CA GLU A 376 -13.22 2.18 10.14
C GLU A 376 -14.39 1.21 9.86
N ILE A 377 -14.84 1.10 8.62
CA ILE A 377 -16.02 0.32 8.28
C ILE A 377 -15.87 -1.16 8.60
N CYS A 378 -14.64 -1.66 8.51
CA CYS A 378 -14.28 -3.01 8.88
C CYS A 378 -14.57 -3.26 10.36
N GLU A 379 -14.14 -2.36 11.25
CA GLU A 379 -14.35 -2.50 12.69
C GLU A 379 -15.81 -2.41 13.10
N GLN A 380 -16.57 -1.52 12.46
CA GLN A 380 -18.02 -1.46 12.65
C GLN A 380 -18.68 -2.80 12.26
N THR A 381 -18.18 -3.45 11.22
CA THR A 381 -18.69 -4.75 10.78
C THR A 381 -18.21 -5.88 11.69
N ASN A 382 -16.99 -5.84 12.20
CA ASN A 382 -16.50 -6.78 13.21
C ASN A 382 -17.38 -6.79 14.46
N ALA A 383 -17.78 -5.61 14.93
CA ALA A 383 -18.71 -5.47 16.05
C ALA A 383 -20.07 -6.11 15.73
N PHE A 384 -20.60 -5.88 14.52
CA PHE A 384 -21.83 -6.53 14.07
C PHE A 384 -21.70 -8.06 14.00
N LEU A 385 -20.58 -8.57 13.50
CA LEU A 385 -20.32 -10.01 13.37
C LEU A 385 -20.10 -10.72 14.72
N GLN A 386 -19.73 -10.00 15.79
CA GLN A 386 -19.67 -10.60 17.13
C GLN A 386 -21.02 -11.18 17.56
N HIS A 387 -22.14 -10.62 17.10
CA HIS A 387 -23.48 -11.12 17.45
C HIS A 387 -23.79 -12.49 16.86
N ILE A 388 -23.19 -12.85 15.71
CA ILE A 388 -23.43 -14.16 15.07
C ILE A 388 -22.35 -15.19 15.39
N LYS A 389 -21.26 -14.76 16.03
CA LYS A 389 -20.08 -15.60 16.32
C LYS A 389 -20.40 -16.82 17.16
N TYR A 390 -21.31 -16.72 18.13
CA TYR A 390 -21.70 -17.86 18.96
C TYR A 390 -22.53 -18.87 18.19
N SER A 391 -23.48 -18.42 17.37
CA SER A 391 -24.28 -19.27 16.50
C SER A 391 -23.41 -19.97 15.46
N ALA A 392 -22.42 -19.27 14.90
CA ALA A 392 -21.47 -19.80 13.92
C ALA A 392 -20.70 -21.04 14.44
N ARG A 393 -20.40 -21.11 15.74
CA ARG A 393 -19.72 -22.26 16.36
C ARG A 393 -20.54 -23.54 16.32
N ALA A 394 -21.87 -23.45 16.26
CA ALA A 394 -22.75 -24.61 16.19
C ALA A 394 -23.06 -25.04 14.75
N MET A 395 -22.61 -24.28 13.75
CA MET A 395 -22.93 -24.49 12.35
C MET A 395 -21.79 -25.20 11.61
N GLY A 396 -22.16 -26.08 10.67
CA GLY A 396 -21.25 -26.54 9.63
C GLY A 396 -21.05 -25.45 8.56
N MET A 397 -19.97 -25.55 7.78
CA MET A 397 -19.53 -24.54 6.83
C MET A 397 -20.62 -24.07 5.84
N ALA A 398 -21.36 -25.01 5.23
CA ALA A 398 -22.40 -24.67 4.26
C ALA A 398 -23.54 -23.83 4.89
N LYS A 399 -23.99 -24.23 6.10
CA LYS A 399 -25.00 -23.48 6.86
C LYS A 399 -24.47 -22.12 7.29
N PHE A 400 -23.22 -22.06 7.76
CA PHE A 400 -22.58 -20.80 8.15
C PHE A 400 -22.49 -19.83 6.96
N ASN A 401 -22.09 -20.29 5.78
CA ASN A 401 -22.00 -19.45 4.58
C ASN A 401 -23.35 -18.88 4.18
N HIS A 402 -24.41 -19.71 4.16
CA HIS A 402 -25.75 -19.22 3.88
C HIS A 402 -26.22 -18.19 4.92
N TYR A 403 -25.94 -18.47 6.21
CA TYR A 403 -26.27 -17.57 7.30
C TYR A 403 -25.52 -16.23 7.15
N LEU A 404 -24.21 -16.26 6.92
CA LEU A 404 -23.38 -15.09 6.75
C LEU A 404 -23.84 -14.24 5.56
N GLN A 405 -24.16 -14.84 4.42
CA GLN A 405 -24.74 -14.12 3.27
C GLN A 405 -25.99 -13.33 3.65
N PHE A 406 -26.90 -13.94 4.41
CA PHE A 406 -28.09 -13.26 4.91
C PHE A 406 -27.71 -12.07 5.81
N PHE A 407 -26.79 -12.23 6.77
CA PHE A 407 -26.37 -11.12 7.63
C PHE A 407 -25.65 -10.01 6.87
N MET A 408 -24.81 -10.34 5.90
CA MET A 408 -24.13 -9.35 5.06
C MET A 408 -25.12 -8.61 4.15
N HIS A 409 -26.18 -9.29 3.68
CA HIS A 409 -27.28 -8.65 2.99
C HIS A 409 -28.02 -7.67 3.90
N GLN A 410 -28.41 -8.09 5.11
CA GLN A 410 -29.08 -7.23 6.09
C GLN A 410 -28.22 -6.02 6.48
N TRP A 411 -26.92 -6.22 6.69
CA TRP A 411 -25.95 -5.15 6.91
C TRP A 411 -25.97 -4.13 5.77
N SER A 412 -25.86 -4.63 4.53
CA SER A 412 -25.86 -3.80 3.33
C SER A 412 -27.16 -3.00 3.18
N GLN A 413 -28.32 -3.60 3.46
CA GLN A 413 -29.61 -2.89 3.45
C GLN A 413 -29.68 -1.80 4.53
N LYS A 414 -29.23 -2.10 5.76
CA LYS A 414 -29.19 -1.12 6.85
C LYS A 414 -28.30 0.08 6.50
N LYS A 415 -27.13 -0.16 5.90
CA LYS A 415 -26.22 0.90 5.45
C LYS A 415 -26.83 1.72 4.33
N LYS A 416 -27.48 1.09 3.35
CA LYS A 416 -28.22 1.76 2.28
C LYS A 416 -29.33 2.68 2.82
N GLN A 417 -30.13 2.21 3.77
CA GLN A 417 -31.18 3.03 4.39
C GLN A 417 -30.61 4.24 5.14
N ASN A 418 -29.53 4.04 5.91
CA ASN A 418 -28.85 5.14 6.61
C ASN A 418 -28.30 6.17 5.63
N PHE A 419 -27.78 5.72 4.48
CA PHE A 419 -27.34 6.62 3.42
C PHE A 419 -28.49 7.43 2.84
N CYS A 420 -29.57 6.79 2.42
CA CYS A 420 -30.75 7.48 1.88
C CYS A 420 -31.26 8.55 2.84
N LYS A 421 -31.33 8.26 4.15
CA LYS A 421 -31.71 9.24 5.18
C LYS A 421 -30.77 10.44 5.24
N LYS A 422 -29.45 10.21 5.20
CA LYS A 422 -28.45 11.29 5.19
C LYS A 422 -28.54 12.15 3.93
N CYS A 423 -28.74 11.54 2.76
CA CYS A 423 -28.96 12.28 1.52
C CYS A 423 -30.19 13.16 1.62
N THR A 424 -31.33 12.61 2.05
CA THR A 424 -32.57 13.39 2.23
C THR A 424 -32.36 14.57 3.16
N LEU A 425 -31.67 14.37 4.29
CA LEU A 425 -31.32 15.46 5.21
C LEU A 425 -30.42 16.50 4.54
N ALA A 426 -29.35 16.08 3.85
CA ALA A 426 -28.45 17.01 3.17
C ALA A 426 -29.18 17.86 2.12
N PHE A 427 -30.11 17.28 1.36
CA PHE A 427 -30.92 18.02 0.39
C PHE A 427 -31.92 18.98 1.05
N SER A 428 -32.44 18.65 2.24
CA SER A 428 -33.33 19.55 3.00
C SER A 428 -32.65 20.78 3.62
N TYR A 429 -31.32 20.80 3.70
CA TYR A 429 -30.55 21.96 4.22
C TYR A 429 -30.00 22.89 3.12
N VAL A 430 -30.21 22.54 1.84
CA VAL A 430 -29.70 23.30 0.69
C VAL A 430 -30.84 24.04 -0.05
N GLY A 431 -32.10 23.82 0.36
CA GLY A 431 -33.26 24.64 -0.01
C GLY A 431 -33.65 25.54 1.14
#